data_AF-A0A2N2WXR0-F1
#
_entry.id   AF-A0A2N2WXR0-F1
#
_cell.length_a   1.000
_cell.length_b   1.000
_cell.length_c   1.000
_cell.angle_alpha   90.00
_cell.angle_beta   90.00
_cell.angle_gamma   90.00
#
_symmetry.space_group_name_H-M   'P 1'
#
loop_
_entity.id
_entity.type
_entity.pdbx_description
1 polymer ?
#
loop_
_entity_poly.entity_id
_entity_poly.type
_entity_poly.pdbx_seq_one_letter_code
_entity_poly.pdbx_strand_id
1 'polypeptide(L)' 'MLWGLIPVDFTEKNSQGLMNLPLDASVKEVFKGSKPIGKLLPLVFSITRVEQISEVMQVANYKKGLK' A
#
# COMPACT_ATOMS: atom_id res chain seq x y z
N MET A 1 -14.63 12.55 -12.16
CA MET A 1 -13.91 12.87 -10.91
C MET A 1 -12.75 11.89 -10.82
N LEU A 2 -11.52 12.33 -11.10
CA LEU A 2 -10.34 11.48 -10.98
C LEU A 2 -9.98 11.44 -9.49
N TRP A 3 -10.27 10.33 -8.82
CA TRP A 3 -9.76 10.12 -7.47
C TRP A 3 -8.23 9.90 -7.62
N GLY A 4 -7.44 10.53 -6.74
CA GLY A 4 -5.99 10.69 -6.95
C GLY A 4 -5.17 9.43 -6.71
N LEU A 5 -3.86 9.54 -6.95
CA LEU A 5 -2.89 8.53 -6.52
C LEU A 5 -2.52 8.76 -5.06
N ILE A 6 -2.51 7.68 -4.26
CA ILE A 6 -2.10 7.74 -2.85
C ILE A 6 -0.87 6.84 -2.66
N PRO A 7 0.34 7.41 -2.55
CA PRO A 7 1.56 6.65 -2.28
C PRO A 7 1.70 6.35 -0.79
N VAL A 8 2.18 5.14 -0.48
CA VAL A 8 2.59 4.72 0.86
C VAL A 8 3.93 4.00 0.75
N ASP A 9 5.00 4.61 1.28
CA ASP A 9 6.34 4.02 1.17
C ASP A 9 6.67 3.04 2.29
N PHE A 10 7.17 1.87 1.93
CA PHE A 10 7.67 0.86 2.86
C PHE A 10 9.19 0.75 2.78
N THR A 11 9.79 0.04 3.72
CA THR A 11 11.12 -0.56 3.67
C THR A 11 10.93 -2.08 3.75
N GLU A 12 11.96 -2.86 3.47
CA GLU A 12 11.89 -4.33 3.62
C GLU A 12 11.42 -4.75 5.03
N LYS A 13 11.86 -4.05 6.08
CA LYS A 13 11.47 -4.37 7.47
C LYS A 13 9.99 -4.11 7.72
N ASN A 14 9.50 -2.95 7.30
CA ASN A 14 8.16 -2.51 7.67
C ASN A 14 7.09 -3.05 6.69
N SER A 15 7.47 -3.70 5.58
CA SER A 15 6.55 -4.35 4.64
C SER A 15 6.21 -5.80 5.00
N GLN A 16 6.93 -6.42 5.95
CA GLN A 16 6.80 -7.86 6.25
C GLN A 16 5.37 -8.30 6.59
N GLY A 17 4.59 -7.46 7.27
CA GLY A 17 3.20 -7.75 7.63
C GLY A 17 2.18 -7.35 6.55
N LEU A 18 2.58 -6.61 5.51
CA LEU A 18 1.66 -6.08 4.49
C LEU A 18 0.95 -7.21 3.73
N MET A 19 1.66 -8.30 3.41
CA MET A 19 1.09 -9.44 2.68
C MET A 19 0.03 -10.20 3.47
N ASN A 20 0.00 -10.05 4.79
CA ASN A 20 -0.96 -10.69 5.68
C ASN A 20 -2.24 -9.86 5.88
N LEU A 21 -2.25 -8.60 5.41
CA LEU A 21 -3.45 -7.78 5.45
C LEU A 21 -4.53 -8.32 4.50
N PRO A 22 -5.82 -8.17 4.84
CA PRO A 22 -6.93 -8.56 3.98
C PRO A 22 -7.17 -7.50 2.88
N LEU A 23 -6.15 -7.31 2.03
CA LEU A 23 -6.17 -6.45 0.85
C LEU A 23 -6.50 -7.28 -0.39
N ASP A 24 -7.05 -6.61 -1.39
CA ASP A 24 -7.26 -7.19 -2.72
C ASP A 24 -5.95 -7.72 -3.30
N ALA A 25 -6.06 -8.80 -4.07
CA ALA A 25 -4.90 -9.43 -4.70
C ALA A 25 -4.15 -8.45 -5.62
N SER A 26 -4.89 -7.58 -6.31
CA SER A 26 -4.34 -6.55 -7.20
C SER A 26 -3.42 -5.57 -6.47
N VAL A 27 -3.77 -5.16 -5.24
CA VAL A 27 -2.93 -4.28 -4.40
C VAL A 27 -1.62 -4.98 -4.03
N LYS A 28 -1.69 -6.26 -3.67
CA LYS A 28 -0.51 -7.08 -3.33
C LYS A 28 0.38 -7.29 -4.56
N GLU A 29 -0.19 -7.49 -5.74
CA GLU A 29 0.55 -7.61 -7.00
C GLU A 29 1.24 -6.31 -7.38
N VAL A 30 0.56 -5.17 -7.28
CA VAL A 30 1.16 -3.84 -7.47
C VAL A 30 2.36 -3.65 -6.55
N PHE A 31 2.23 -4.03 -5.28
CA PHE A 31 3.35 -3.93 -4.34
C PHE A 31 4.52 -4.85 -4.69
N LYS A 32 4.26 -6.12 -5.06
CA LYS A 32 5.29 -7.08 -5.47
C LYS A 32 6.04 -6.64 -6.73
N GLY A 33 5.33 -5.99 -7.66
CA GLY A 33 5.91 -5.44 -8.89
C GLY A 33 6.57 -4.08 -8.71
N SER A 34 6.48 -3.47 -7.52
CA SER A 34 7.02 -2.13 -7.28
C SER A 34 8.55 -2.12 -7.35
N LYS A 35 9.10 -1.16 -8.09
CA LYS A 35 10.54 -0.95 -8.16
C LYS A 35 11.00 -0.19 -6.90
N PRO A 36 12.02 -0.68 -6.17
CA PRO A 36 12.57 0.07 -5.05
C PRO A 36 13.17 1.41 -5.48
N ILE A 37 13.01 2.42 -4.63
CA ILE A 37 13.66 3.73 -4.74
C ILE A 37 14.59 3.89 -3.55
N GLY A 38 15.87 3.59 -3.74
CA GLY A 38 16.82 3.46 -2.63
C GLY A 38 16.38 2.34 -1.68
N LYS A 39 16.09 2.67 -0.41
CA LYS A 39 15.56 1.72 0.60
C LYS A 39 14.04 1.63 0.62
N LEU A 40 13.35 2.43 -0.20
CA LEU A 40 11.90 2.55 -0.17
C LEU A 40 11.25 1.61 -1.19
N LEU A 41 10.17 0.96 -0.78
CA LEU A 41 9.29 0.11 -1.57
C LEU A 41 7.93 0.80 -1.66
N PRO A 42 7.62 1.49 -2.78
CA PRO A 42 6.39 2.26 -2.89
C PRO A 42 5.18 1.35 -3.14
N LEU A 43 4.13 1.51 -2.33
CA LEU A 43 2.78 1.06 -2.67
C LEU A 43 1.96 2.25 -3.13
N VAL A 44 1.58 2.28 -4.40
CA VAL A 44 0.74 3.36 -4.95
C VAL A 44 -0.67 2.84 -5.17
N PHE A 45 -1.63 3.42 -4.45
CA PHE A 45 -3.04 3.17 -4.70
C PHE A 45 -3.53 4.07 -5.82
N SER A 46 -4.08 3.45 -6.87
CA SER A 46 -4.86 4.16 -7.89
C SER A 46 -6.32 4.13 -7.48
N ILE A 47 -6.79 5.22 -6.88
CA ILE A 47 -8.18 5.31 -6.45
C ILE A 47 -9.01 5.71 -7.66
N THR A 48 -9.99 4.88 -7.98
CA THR A 48 -10.98 5.12 -9.04
C THR A 48 -12.40 5.00 -8.51
N ARG A 49 -12.56 4.36 -7.34
CA ARG A 49 -13.82 4.16 -6.64
C ARG A 49 -13.63 4.33 -5.14
N VAL A 50 -14.70 4.71 -4.44
CA VAL A 50 -14.65 5.08 -3.02
C VAL A 50 -14.33 3.88 -2.12
N GLU A 51 -14.68 2.67 -2.55
CA GLU A 51 -14.48 1.42 -1.79
C GLU A 51 -12.99 1.13 -1.55
N GLN A 52 -12.13 1.59 -2.46
CA GLN A 52 -10.67 1.42 -2.37
C GLN A 52 -10.06 2.23 -1.22
N ILE A 53 -10.77 3.24 -0.69
CA ILE A 53 -10.32 4.00 0.48
C ILE A 53 -10.19 3.10 1.70
N SER A 54 -11.04 2.07 1.82
CA SER A 54 -10.96 1.13 2.94
C SER A 54 -9.60 0.41 2.99
N GLU A 55 -9.04 0.04 1.85
CA GLU A 55 -7.73 -0.59 1.75
C GLU A 55 -6.60 0.38 2.09
N VAL A 56 -6.70 1.64 1.62
CA VAL A 56 -5.75 2.71 1.99
C VAL A 56 -5.73 2.89 3.51
N MET A 57 -6.90 2.90 4.15
CA MET A 57 -7.02 3.05 5.60
C MET A 57 -6.45 1.84 6.36
N GLN A 58 -6.65 0.61 5.85
CA GLN A 58 -6.04 -0.58 6.43
C GLN A 58 -4.51 -0.50 6.39
N VAL A 59 -3.93 -0.11 5.26
CA VAL A 59 -2.48 0.04 5.09
C VAL A 59 -1.93 1.19 5.94
N ALA A 60 -2.65 2.31 6.04
CA ALA A 60 -2.29 3.42 6.90
C ALA A 60 -2.28 3.02 8.39
N ASN A 61 -3.30 2.29 8.84
CA ASN A 61 -3.40 1.79 10.21
C ASN A 61 -2.30 0.78 10.53
N TYR A 62 -2.02 -0.15 9.60
CA TYR A 62 -0.88 -1.06 9.70
C TYR A 62 0.42 -0.27 9.91
N LYS A 63 0.70 0.70 9.03
CA LYS A 63 1.93 1.50 9.08
C LYS A 63 2.04 2.32 10.37
N LYS A 64 0.94 2.86 10.87
CA LYS A 64 0.88 3.59 12.16
C LYS A 64 1.21 2.70 13.36
N GLY A 65 0.94 1.39 13.26
CA GLY A 65 1.24 0.42 14.32
C GLY A 65 2.69 -0.05 14.35
N LEU A 66 3.50 0.29 13.34
CA LEU A 66 4.92 -0.10 13.27
C LEU A 66 5.74 0.87 14.13
N LYS A 67 6.47 0.32 15.12
CA LYS A 67 7.38 1.06 16.00
C LYS A 67 8.76 1.25 15.37
#